data_AF-A0A2E5GSR6-F1
#
_entry.id   AF-A0A2E5GSR6-F1
#
_cell.length_a   1.000
_cell.length_b   1.000
_cell.length_c   1.000
_cell.angle_alpha   90.00
_cell.angle_beta   90.00
_cell.angle_gamma   90.00
#
_symmetry.space_group_name_H-M   'P 1'
#
loop_
_entity.id
_entity.type
_entity.pdbx_description
1 polymer ?
#
loop_
_entity_poly.entity_id
_entity_poly.type
_entity_poly.pdbx_seq_one_letter_code
_entity_poly.pdbx_strand_id
1 'polypeptide(L)'
;MSYDNLSASRILAPLLTQSELTQQRLIRVLLDPDGTKSPRSVKAPGLVDERSAFIPMLTNNLLSISGWPDVDVDTYTSQEGIAKESWSMIDDIPRNYGTYSLTANFRNIIGDPISALFYAWTHYAMAVGRGELVPYPEMIVENEIDYMTRIYRLVLDPTRTYVQKIANCGAAFPTAVPMGAAFNYTADSPLANDNEQISIPFQCIGVEYNDPISIQEFNATVVYFNPEMADATREQLFTKLTKSELSLFNYQGYPRIAEDNELEWWVAKDTYQLTIDEQVAIAGV
;
A
#
# COMPACT_ATOMS: atom_id res chain seq x y z
N MET A 1 -15.17 4.89 5.42
CA MET A 1 -15.24 5.92 6.48
C MET A 1 -16.28 7.01 6.15
N SER A 2 -17.58 6.68 6.27
CA SER A 2 -18.65 7.63 5.97
C SER A 2 -18.72 8.80 6.97
N TYR A 3 -19.25 9.95 6.51
CA TYR A 3 -19.31 11.21 7.29
C TYR A 3 -20.04 11.04 8.64
N ASP A 4 -21.19 10.38 8.63
CA ASP A 4 -22.00 10.18 9.84
C ASP A 4 -21.30 9.24 10.83
N ASN A 5 -20.55 8.27 10.32
CA ASN A 5 -19.82 7.29 11.12
C ASN A 5 -18.63 7.94 11.83
N LEU A 6 -17.78 8.68 11.11
CA LEU A 6 -16.61 9.34 11.71
C LEU A 6 -16.98 10.40 12.77
N SER A 7 -18.20 10.96 12.71
CA SER A 7 -18.69 11.92 13.71
C SER A 7 -18.91 11.31 15.08
N ALA A 8 -19.08 9.99 15.16
CA ALA A 8 -19.25 9.27 16.42
C ALA A 8 -17.96 9.25 17.27
N SER A 9 -16.79 9.35 16.64
CA SER A 9 -15.50 9.35 17.33
C SER A 9 -14.88 10.74 17.39
N ARG A 10 -14.66 11.26 18.59
CA ARG A 10 -13.98 12.55 18.80
C ARG A 10 -12.57 12.57 18.21
N ILE A 11 -11.88 11.43 18.19
CA ILE A 11 -10.51 11.31 17.69
C ILE A 11 -10.48 11.39 16.16
N LEU A 12 -11.48 10.82 15.48
CA LEU A 12 -11.57 10.83 14.02
C LEU A 12 -12.35 12.02 13.46
N ALA A 13 -13.10 12.75 14.29
CA ALA A 13 -13.85 13.94 13.91
C ALA A 13 -13.03 14.99 13.11
N PRO A 14 -11.72 15.22 13.37
CA PRO A 14 -10.92 16.14 12.54
C PRO A 14 -10.84 15.75 11.05
N LEU A 15 -11.03 14.47 10.70
CA LEU A 15 -11.08 13.98 9.32
C LEU A 15 -12.35 14.43 8.55
N LEU A 16 -13.31 15.02 9.25
CA LEU A 16 -14.54 15.59 8.67
C LEU A 16 -14.36 17.01 8.12
N THR A 17 -13.14 17.54 8.13
CA THR A 17 -12.84 18.88 7.61
C THR A 17 -13.34 19.05 6.18
N GLN A 18 -13.95 20.21 5.91
CA GLN A 18 -14.44 20.59 4.57
C GLN A 18 -13.34 21.23 3.71
N SER A 19 -12.23 21.63 4.31
CA SER A 19 -11.12 22.25 3.59
C SER A 19 -10.35 21.21 2.77
N GLU A 20 -10.20 21.48 1.48
CA GLU A 20 -9.66 20.55 0.49
C GLU A 20 -8.15 20.31 0.65
N LEU A 21 -7.39 21.35 1.02
CA LEU A 21 -5.92 21.31 1.12
C LEU A 21 -5.44 21.10 2.56
N THR A 22 -5.92 20.05 3.21
CA THR A 22 -5.53 19.72 4.59
C THR A 22 -5.02 18.31 4.74
N GLN A 23 -4.11 18.10 5.69
CA GLN A 23 -3.55 16.78 6.01
C GLN A 23 -4.63 15.78 6.43
N GLN A 24 -5.66 16.24 7.13
CA GLN A 24 -6.78 15.40 7.57
C GLN A 24 -7.62 14.92 6.36
N ARG A 25 -7.81 15.79 5.35
CA ARG A 25 -8.47 15.44 4.09
C ARG A 25 -7.66 14.40 3.32
N LEU A 26 -6.36 14.63 3.20
CA LEU A 26 -5.40 13.71 2.58
C LEU A 26 -5.51 12.31 3.19
N ILE A 27 -5.40 12.20 4.52
CA ILE A 27 -5.46 10.93 5.26
C ILE A 27 -6.80 10.22 5.01
N ARG A 28 -7.91 10.96 5.01
CA ARG A 28 -9.23 10.38 4.77
C ARG A 28 -9.36 9.80 3.37
N VAL A 29 -8.92 10.53 2.35
CA VAL A 29 -8.99 10.06 0.96
C VAL A 29 -8.09 8.85 0.73
N LEU A 30 -6.91 8.82 1.37
CA LEU A 30 -5.99 7.68 1.26
C LEU A 30 -6.51 6.41 1.95
N LEU A 31 -7.24 6.53 3.06
CA LEU A 31 -7.78 5.38 3.81
C LEU A 31 -9.18 4.96 3.37
N ASP A 32 -9.92 5.80 2.65
CA ASP A 32 -11.29 5.54 2.19
C ASP A 32 -11.45 5.90 0.70
N PRO A 33 -10.86 5.11 -0.21
CA PRO A 33 -10.94 5.38 -1.64
C PRO A 33 -12.37 5.26 -2.18
N ASP A 34 -13.20 4.36 -1.65
CA ASP A 34 -14.60 4.22 -2.09
C ASP A 34 -15.48 5.41 -1.68
N GLY A 35 -15.12 6.08 -0.58
CA GLY A 35 -15.70 7.37 -0.20
C GLY A 35 -15.55 8.44 -1.29
N THR A 36 -14.55 8.33 -2.18
CA THR A 36 -14.36 9.28 -3.29
C THR A 36 -15.24 9.00 -4.52
N LYS A 37 -15.77 7.78 -4.65
CA LYS A 37 -16.60 7.36 -5.78
C LYS A 37 -18.06 7.80 -5.62
N SER A 38 -18.51 8.11 -4.40
CA SER A 38 -19.89 8.50 -4.10
C SER A 38 -20.18 9.99 -4.41
N PRO A 39 -21.41 10.39 -4.79
CA PRO A 39 -21.75 11.81 -5.02
C PRO A 39 -21.59 12.72 -3.79
N ARG A 40 -21.55 12.15 -2.58
CA ARG A 40 -21.22 12.85 -1.33
C ARG A 40 -19.70 12.94 -1.08
N SER A 41 -18.91 12.72 -2.13
CA SER A 41 -17.46 12.49 -2.07
C SER A 41 -16.70 13.65 -1.46
N VAL A 42 -15.80 13.25 -0.57
CA VAL A 42 -14.74 14.07 -0.03
C VAL A 42 -13.55 13.92 -0.97
N LYS A 43 -13.37 14.89 -1.87
CA LYS A 43 -12.21 14.92 -2.79
C LYS A 43 -11.07 15.74 -2.20
N ALA A 44 -9.84 15.40 -2.58
CA ALA A 44 -8.63 16.15 -2.27
C ALA A 44 -7.87 16.48 -3.58
N PRO A 45 -8.43 17.36 -4.42
CA PRO A 45 -7.86 17.66 -5.74
C PRO A 45 -6.42 18.17 -5.61
N GLY A 46 -5.51 17.59 -6.41
CA GLY A 46 -4.10 17.96 -6.45
C GLY A 46 -3.21 17.34 -5.36
N LEU A 47 -3.79 16.64 -4.37
CA LEU A 47 -3.05 15.98 -3.30
C LEU A 47 -3.00 14.45 -3.45
N VAL A 48 -4.11 13.84 -3.89
CA VAL A 48 -4.23 12.39 -4.11
C VAL A 48 -4.92 12.17 -5.43
N ASP A 49 -4.40 11.21 -6.18
CA ASP A 49 -5.12 10.64 -7.30
C ASP A 49 -6.09 9.55 -6.80
N GLU A 50 -7.39 9.79 -6.98
CA GLU A 50 -8.49 8.89 -6.57
C GLU A 50 -8.43 7.54 -7.28
N ARG A 51 -7.78 7.47 -8.46
CA ARG A 51 -7.64 6.28 -9.28
C ARG A 51 -6.39 5.46 -8.95
N SER A 52 -5.54 5.93 -8.05
CA SER A 52 -4.37 5.19 -7.60
C SER A 52 -4.77 4.10 -6.60
N ALA A 53 -4.42 2.85 -6.90
CA ALA A 53 -4.66 1.72 -6.00
C ALA A 53 -3.70 1.67 -4.81
N PHE A 54 -2.52 2.29 -4.93
CA PHE A 54 -1.49 2.27 -3.89
C PHE A 54 -1.50 3.59 -3.11
N ILE A 55 -1.00 3.54 -1.87
CA ILE A 55 -0.82 4.71 -1.01
C ILE A 55 0.52 5.37 -1.37
N PRO A 56 0.55 6.47 -2.15
CA PRO A 56 1.79 7.01 -2.69
C PRO A 56 2.67 7.62 -1.60
N MET A 57 2.05 8.19 -0.56
CA MET A 57 2.74 8.72 0.62
C MET A 57 3.61 7.66 1.30
N LEU A 58 3.14 6.42 1.42
CA LEU A 58 3.90 5.34 2.06
C LEU A 58 4.95 4.79 1.11
N THR A 59 4.57 4.55 -0.15
CA THR A 59 5.45 3.95 -1.16
C THR A 59 6.67 4.83 -1.44
N ASN A 60 6.49 6.16 -1.54
CA ASN A 60 7.58 7.09 -1.86
C ASN A 60 8.54 7.33 -0.69
N ASN A 61 8.09 7.15 0.56
CA ASN A 61 8.90 7.41 1.75
C ASN A 61 9.42 6.14 2.43
N LEU A 62 9.14 4.96 1.87
CA LEU A 62 9.63 3.69 2.41
C LEU A 62 11.15 3.59 2.25
N LEU A 63 11.87 3.43 3.36
CA LEU A 63 13.32 3.22 3.38
C LEU A 63 13.67 1.74 3.39
N SER A 64 13.00 0.95 4.22
CA SER A 64 13.23 -0.49 4.33
C SER A 64 11.99 -1.22 4.82
N ILE A 65 11.89 -2.49 4.47
CA ILE A 65 10.89 -3.42 4.98
C ILE A 65 11.57 -4.75 5.28
N SER A 66 11.29 -5.34 6.44
CA SER A 66 11.88 -6.60 6.90
C SER A 66 10.85 -7.47 7.63
N GLY A 67 11.17 -8.76 7.83
CA GLY A 67 10.30 -9.73 8.52
C GLY A 67 9.58 -10.73 7.60
N TRP A 68 9.94 -10.80 6.32
CA TRP A 68 9.38 -11.79 5.39
C TRP A 68 9.83 -13.20 5.82
N PRO A 69 8.90 -14.13 6.10
CA PRO A 69 9.24 -15.46 6.60
C PRO A 69 9.73 -16.35 5.45
N ASP A 70 10.72 -17.21 5.69
CA ASP A 70 11.18 -18.15 4.68
C ASP A 70 10.11 -19.23 4.39
N VAL A 71 10.21 -19.85 3.21
CA VAL A 71 9.38 -21.02 2.87
C VAL A 71 9.96 -22.22 3.61
N ASP A 72 9.19 -22.75 4.55
CA ASP A 72 9.51 -23.98 5.28
C ASP A 72 8.42 -25.02 5.03
N VAL A 73 8.78 -26.30 5.14
CA VAL A 73 7.86 -27.41 4.92
C VAL A 73 8.08 -28.44 6.02
N ASP A 74 7.02 -28.73 6.78
CA ASP A 74 7.10 -29.74 7.81
C ASP A 74 7.28 -31.14 7.20
N THR A 75 8.16 -31.94 7.83
CA THR A 75 8.45 -33.32 7.43
C THR A 75 7.93 -34.29 8.47
N TYR A 76 7.15 -35.27 8.02
CA TYR A 76 6.80 -36.43 8.82
C TYR A 76 7.95 -37.43 8.80
N THR A 77 8.36 -37.90 9.97
CA THR A 77 9.38 -38.95 10.13
C THR A 77 8.75 -40.18 10.80
N SER A 78 8.94 -41.36 10.21
CA SER A 78 8.41 -42.61 10.80
C SER A 78 9.17 -42.99 12.07
N GLN A 79 8.51 -43.69 13.00
CA GLN A 79 9.19 -44.27 14.17
C GLN A 79 10.31 -45.23 13.76
N GLU A 80 11.45 -45.14 14.44
CA GLU A 80 12.65 -45.94 14.13
C GLU A 80 12.41 -47.44 14.35
N GLY A 81 12.70 -48.24 13.33
CA GLY A 81 12.73 -49.70 13.45
C GLY A 81 13.92 -50.22 14.28
N ILE A 82 13.97 -51.52 14.56
CA ILE A 82 15.04 -52.17 15.35
C ILE A 82 16.44 -51.94 14.75
N ALA A 83 16.54 -51.76 13.43
CA ALA A 83 17.78 -51.46 12.72
C ALA A 83 18.06 -49.95 12.58
N LYS A 84 17.29 -49.08 13.26
CA LYS A 84 17.29 -47.61 13.09
C LYS A 84 16.95 -47.15 11.66
N GLU A 85 16.15 -47.94 10.97
CA GLU A 85 15.58 -47.54 9.69
C GLU A 85 14.39 -46.62 9.96
N SER A 86 14.46 -45.41 9.43
CA SER A 86 13.37 -44.44 9.42
C SER A 86 13.28 -43.85 8.00
N TRP A 87 12.07 -43.52 7.57
CA TRP A 87 11.83 -42.80 6.33
C TRP A 87 11.09 -41.50 6.65
N SER A 88 11.36 -40.47 5.86
CA SER A 88 10.75 -39.16 6.02
C SER A 88 10.02 -38.77 4.75
N MET A 89 8.89 -38.09 4.90
CA MET A 89 8.08 -37.57 3.82
C MET A 89 7.64 -36.14 4.15
N ILE A 90 7.44 -35.33 3.11
CA ILE A 90 6.82 -34.01 3.24
C ILE A 90 5.35 -34.20 3.59
N ASP A 91 4.90 -33.59 4.69
CA ASP A 91 3.53 -33.73 5.21
C ASP A 91 2.76 -32.39 5.25
N ASP A 92 3.34 -31.33 4.69
CA ASP A 92 2.74 -30.00 4.68
C ASP A 92 2.74 -29.33 3.30
N ILE A 93 1.86 -28.33 3.15
CA ILE A 93 1.76 -27.49 1.98
C ILE A 93 2.82 -26.39 2.10
N PRO A 94 3.67 -26.16 1.09
CA PRO A 94 4.74 -25.14 1.13
C PRO A 94 4.23 -23.69 1.12
N ARG A 95 2.92 -23.47 1.32
CA ARG A 95 2.32 -22.14 1.39
C ARG A 95 2.07 -21.79 2.85
N ASN A 96 2.78 -20.79 3.32
CA ASN A 96 2.62 -20.29 4.68
C ASN A 96 1.39 -19.37 4.74
N TYR A 97 0.25 -19.95 5.14
CA TYR A 97 -0.98 -19.23 5.47
C TYR A 97 -1.01 -18.72 6.92
N GLY A 98 0.10 -18.88 7.64
CA GLY A 98 0.25 -18.44 9.02
C GLY A 98 0.32 -16.92 9.14
N THR A 99 0.43 -16.49 10.39
CA THR A 99 0.57 -15.07 10.74
C THR A 99 2.02 -14.73 11.03
N TYR A 100 2.50 -13.59 10.54
CA TYR A 100 3.86 -13.10 10.78
C TYR A 100 3.86 -11.58 10.92
N SER A 101 4.94 -11.03 11.50
CA SER A 101 5.09 -9.59 11.69
C SER A 101 6.10 -9.01 10.70
N LEU A 102 5.67 -8.00 9.92
CA LEU A 102 6.56 -7.18 9.11
C LEU A 102 6.87 -5.86 9.84
N THR A 103 8.07 -5.34 9.64
CA THR A 103 8.44 -3.99 10.11
C THR A 103 8.84 -3.14 8.92
N ALA A 104 8.14 -2.02 8.73
CA ALA A 104 8.42 -1.06 7.68
C ALA A 104 8.96 0.25 8.28
N ASN A 105 10.08 0.74 7.75
CA ASN A 105 10.69 1.99 8.15
C ASN A 105 10.47 3.05 7.07
N PHE A 106 9.92 4.19 7.48
CA PHE A 106 9.61 5.32 6.61
C PHE A 106 10.46 6.53 6.99
N ARG A 107 10.80 7.33 5.99
CA ARG A 107 11.36 8.67 6.19
C ARG A 107 10.25 9.62 6.64
N ASN A 108 10.45 10.31 7.75
CA ASN A 108 9.47 11.28 8.23
C ASN A 108 9.48 12.56 7.37
N ILE A 109 8.29 13.11 7.11
CA ILE A 109 8.09 14.38 6.41
C ILE A 109 7.75 15.46 7.44
N ILE A 110 8.12 16.71 7.16
CA ILE A 110 7.75 17.86 7.99
C ILE A 110 6.22 17.88 8.20
N GLY A 111 5.79 18.01 9.46
CA GLY A 111 4.37 17.96 9.85
C GLY A 111 3.84 16.55 10.19
N ASP A 112 4.71 15.54 10.13
CA ASP A 112 4.43 14.14 10.49
C ASP A 112 3.07 13.57 10.01
N PRO A 113 2.82 13.60 8.68
CA PRO A 113 1.60 13.04 8.13
C PRO A 113 1.56 11.51 8.15
N ILE A 114 2.72 10.86 8.24
CA ILE A 114 2.83 9.39 8.26
C ILE A 114 2.34 8.85 9.60
N SER A 115 2.80 9.40 10.73
CA SER A 115 2.28 8.98 12.04
C SER A 115 0.80 9.28 12.19
N ALA A 116 0.33 10.43 11.67
CA ALA A 116 -1.09 10.78 11.69
C ALA A 116 -1.95 9.80 10.87
N LEU A 117 -1.46 9.33 9.72
CA LEU A 117 -2.13 8.31 8.90
C LEU A 117 -2.29 7.00 9.67
N PHE A 118 -1.20 6.47 10.23
CA PHE A 118 -1.24 5.21 10.97
C PHE A 118 -2.04 5.33 12.28
N TYR A 119 -2.01 6.51 12.91
CA TYR A 119 -2.84 6.79 14.08
C TYR A 119 -4.33 6.72 13.73
N ALA A 120 -4.76 7.37 12.65
CA ALA A 120 -6.15 7.29 12.18
C ALA A 120 -6.55 5.85 11.82
N TRP A 121 -5.68 5.11 11.14
CA TRP A 121 -5.93 3.72 10.73
C TRP A 121 -6.12 2.79 11.94
N THR A 122 -5.18 2.80 12.88
CA THR A 122 -5.26 1.96 14.10
C THR A 122 -6.46 2.32 14.97
N HIS A 123 -6.80 3.61 15.08
CA HIS A 123 -8.01 4.05 15.80
C HIS A 123 -9.29 3.62 15.11
N TYR A 124 -9.34 3.64 13.78
CA TYR A 124 -10.48 3.13 13.03
C TYR A 124 -10.69 1.63 13.29
N ALA A 125 -9.63 0.82 13.17
CA ALA A 125 -9.70 -0.62 13.43
C ALA A 125 -10.18 -0.93 14.86
N MET A 126 -9.69 -0.18 15.86
CA MET A 126 -10.16 -0.31 17.24
C MET A 126 -11.63 0.03 17.39
N ALA A 127 -12.10 1.09 16.74
CA ALA A 127 -13.48 1.57 16.87
C ALA A 127 -14.49 0.64 16.19
N VAL A 128 -14.11 0.03 15.06
CA VAL A 128 -14.88 -1.06 14.44
C VAL A 128 -14.94 -2.28 15.37
N GLY A 129 -13.79 -2.67 15.95
CA GLY A 129 -13.75 -3.80 16.90
C GLY A 129 -14.58 -3.60 18.17
N ARG A 130 -14.82 -2.35 18.60
CA ARG A 130 -15.73 -2.02 19.71
C ARG A 130 -17.19 -1.85 19.29
N GLY A 131 -17.49 -1.84 17.99
CA GLY A 131 -18.82 -1.53 17.46
C GLY A 131 -19.22 -0.06 17.60
N GLU A 132 -18.26 0.84 17.83
CA GLU A 132 -18.50 2.29 17.83
C GLU A 132 -18.67 2.82 16.40
N LEU A 133 -17.95 2.21 15.44
CA LEU A 133 -18.06 2.52 14.01
C LEU A 133 -18.57 1.29 13.24
N VAL A 134 -19.35 1.55 12.20
CA VAL A 134 -19.91 0.50 11.33
C VAL A 134 -19.17 0.50 9.98
N PRO A 135 -18.63 -0.66 9.53
CA PRO A 135 -18.06 -0.79 8.18
C PRO A 135 -19.07 -0.48 7.07
N TYR A 136 -18.60 -0.40 5.83
CA TYR A 136 -19.53 -0.28 4.71
C TYR A 136 -20.47 -1.50 4.66
N PRO A 137 -21.78 -1.30 4.37
CA PRO A 137 -22.76 -2.40 4.35
C PRO A 137 -22.35 -3.56 3.44
N GLU A 138 -21.67 -3.26 2.35
CA GLU A 138 -21.15 -4.21 1.36
C GLU A 138 -20.16 -5.18 2.02
N MET A 139 -19.18 -4.63 2.75
CA MET A 139 -18.19 -5.39 3.51
C MET A 139 -18.82 -6.24 4.61
N ILE A 140 -19.92 -5.76 5.22
CA ILE A 140 -20.66 -6.53 6.24
C ILE A 140 -21.36 -7.73 5.61
N VAL A 141 -21.95 -7.58 4.42
CA VAL A 141 -22.64 -8.66 3.71
C VAL A 141 -21.64 -9.73 3.25
N GLU A 142 -20.46 -9.31 2.79
CA GLU A 142 -19.41 -10.22 2.31
C GLU A 142 -18.54 -10.81 3.43
N ASN A 143 -18.74 -10.38 4.68
CA ASN A 143 -17.91 -10.71 5.84
C ASN A 143 -16.42 -10.36 5.62
N GLU A 144 -16.17 -9.22 4.97
CA GLU A 144 -14.83 -8.69 4.72
C GLU A 144 -14.40 -7.72 5.83
N ILE A 145 -13.11 -7.75 6.17
CA ILE A 145 -12.51 -6.84 7.14
C ILE A 145 -11.98 -5.60 6.40
N ASP A 146 -12.56 -4.45 6.71
CA ASP A 146 -12.41 -3.21 5.95
C ASP A 146 -11.09 -2.43 6.17
N TYR A 147 -10.34 -2.75 7.23
CA TYR A 147 -9.06 -2.07 7.55
C TYR A 147 -7.82 -2.88 7.14
N MET A 148 -7.99 -3.98 6.40
CA MET A 148 -6.88 -4.79 5.90
C MET A 148 -6.39 -4.28 4.54
N THR A 149 -5.09 -4.39 4.31
CA THR A 149 -4.44 -4.01 3.04
C THR A 149 -3.46 -5.06 2.58
N ARG A 150 -3.18 -5.12 1.29
CA ARG A 150 -2.19 -6.03 0.72
C ARG A 150 -0.88 -5.30 0.43
N ILE A 151 0.23 -5.85 0.88
CA ILE A 151 1.58 -5.31 0.68
C ILE A 151 2.27 -6.12 -0.41
N TYR A 152 2.66 -5.45 -1.49
CA TYR A 152 3.45 -6.03 -2.58
C TYR A 152 4.90 -5.57 -2.49
N ARG A 153 5.84 -6.51 -2.64
CA ARG A 153 7.28 -6.25 -2.73
C ARG A 153 7.82 -6.80 -4.04
N LEU A 154 8.28 -5.89 -4.90
CA LEU A 154 8.92 -6.23 -6.16
C LEU A 154 10.44 -6.12 -6.04
N VAL A 155 11.15 -7.13 -6.52
CA VAL A 155 12.60 -7.08 -6.74
C VAL A 155 12.82 -6.96 -8.24
N LEU A 156 13.32 -5.81 -8.65
CA LEU A 156 13.62 -5.53 -10.04
C LEU A 156 15.05 -5.93 -10.39
N ASP A 157 15.30 -6.08 -11.67
CA ASP A 157 16.63 -6.26 -12.23
C ASP A 157 17.50 -4.97 -12.04
N PRO A 158 18.83 -5.04 -12.27
CA PRO A 158 19.71 -3.88 -12.15
C PRO A 158 19.30 -2.71 -13.07
N THR A 159 18.64 -3.00 -14.20
CA THR A 159 18.12 -1.96 -15.09
C THR A 159 16.79 -1.35 -14.61
N ARG A 160 16.17 -1.91 -13.56
CA ARG A 160 14.89 -1.50 -12.97
C ARG A 160 13.72 -1.55 -13.96
N THR A 161 13.77 -2.47 -14.90
CA THR A 161 12.78 -2.62 -15.97
C THR A 161 12.01 -3.93 -15.83
N TYR A 162 12.66 -5.01 -15.39
CA TYR A 162 12.02 -6.32 -15.29
C TYR A 162 11.89 -6.77 -13.84
N VAL A 163 10.74 -7.33 -13.48
CA VAL A 163 10.47 -7.95 -12.18
C VAL A 163 11.13 -9.34 -12.16
N GLN A 164 12.08 -9.54 -11.26
CA GLN A 164 12.74 -10.85 -11.06
C GLN A 164 12.08 -11.68 -9.97
N LYS A 165 11.63 -11.02 -8.90
CA LYS A 165 10.93 -11.68 -7.79
C LYS A 165 9.79 -10.81 -7.30
N ILE A 166 8.71 -11.46 -6.91
CA ILE A 166 7.54 -10.84 -6.29
C ILE A 166 7.23 -11.56 -4.99
N ALA A 167 6.96 -10.78 -3.95
CA ALA A 167 6.41 -11.27 -2.70
C ALA A 167 5.18 -10.43 -2.35
N ASN A 168 4.12 -11.10 -1.89
CA ASN A 168 2.90 -10.46 -1.45
C ASN A 168 2.42 -11.11 -0.15
N CYS A 169 1.92 -10.30 0.77
CA CYS A 169 1.12 -10.84 1.88
C CYS A 169 -0.31 -11.11 1.38
N GLY A 170 -1.09 -11.93 2.08
CA GLY A 170 -2.53 -12.06 1.82
C GLY A 170 -3.28 -10.82 2.31
N ALA A 171 -3.15 -10.54 3.61
CA ALA A 171 -3.69 -9.35 4.25
C ALA A 171 -2.74 -8.82 5.33
N ALA A 172 -2.70 -7.50 5.51
CA ALA A 172 -1.87 -6.84 6.51
C ALA A 172 -2.56 -5.61 7.10
N PHE A 173 -2.28 -5.36 8.39
CA PHE A 173 -2.72 -4.16 9.09
C PHE A 173 -1.66 -3.70 10.10
N PRO A 174 -1.54 -2.37 10.34
CA PRO A 174 -0.59 -1.84 11.31
C PRO A 174 -1.02 -2.18 12.75
N THR A 175 -0.06 -2.48 13.63
CA THR A 175 -0.34 -2.84 15.03
C THR A 175 0.05 -1.77 16.03
N ALA A 176 1.02 -0.91 15.71
CA ALA A 176 1.46 0.15 16.60
C ALA A 176 1.94 1.38 15.83
N VAL A 177 1.87 2.53 16.50
CA VAL A 177 2.36 3.82 16.00
C VAL A 177 3.22 4.45 17.09
N PRO A 178 4.51 4.77 16.85
CA PRO A 178 5.42 5.31 17.85
C PRO A 178 5.19 6.80 18.13
N MET A 179 3.94 7.20 18.39
CA MET A 179 3.57 8.59 18.66
C MET A 179 4.21 9.14 19.96
N GLY A 180 4.51 8.26 20.92
CA GLY A 180 5.15 8.65 22.19
C GLY A 180 6.56 9.22 22.02
N ALA A 181 7.31 8.76 21.02
CA ALA A 181 8.66 9.25 20.74
C ALA A 181 8.66 10.73 20.32
N ALA A 182 7.58 11.20 19.69
CA ALA A 182 7.40 12.60 19.31
C ALA A 182 7.32 13.57 20.49
N PHE A 183 6.96 13.08 21.69
CA PHE A 183 6.83 13.90 22.90
C PHE A 183 8.06 13.86 23.81
N ASN A 184 9.07 13.06 23.48
CA ASN A 184 10.31 13.02 24.24
C ASN A 184 11.15 14.26 23.91
N TYR A 185 11.56 15.01 24.94
CA TYR A 185 12.42 16.17 24.81
C TYR A 185 13.67 16.02 25.68
N THR A 186 14.82 16.36 25.11
CA THR A 186 16.12 16.41 25.81
C THR A 186 16.67 17.83 25.70
N ALA A 187 17.11 18.41 26.81
CA ALA A 187 17.57 19.81 26.86
C ALA A 187 18.84 20.09 26.03
N ASP A 188 19.61 19.06 25.67
CA ASP A 188 20.90 19.17 24.99
C ASP A 188 20.79 19.37 23.46
N SER A 189 19.65 19.06 22.84
CA SER A 189 19.41 19.28 21.41
C SER A 189 18.14 20.11 21.20
N PRO A 190 18.22 21.26 20.48
CA PRO A 190 17.06 22.10 20.21
C PRO A 190 16.06 21.47 19.23
N LEU A 191 16.45 20.42 18.51
CA LEU A 191 15.60 19.64 17.61
C LEU A 191 15.72 18.14 17.95
N ALA A 192 14.57 17.47 18.10
CA ALA A 192 14.51 16.04 18.31
C ALA A 192 14.79 15.31 16.99
N ASN A 193 16.07 14.98 16.73
CA ASN A 193 16.49 14.22 15.55
C ASN A 193 16.04 12.74 15.62
N ASP A 194 15.58 12.28 16.78
CA ASP A 194 15.13 10.89 17.00
C ASP A 194 13.88 10.51 16.17
N ASN A 195 13.19 11.49 15.59
CA ASN A 195 11.96 11.28 14.81
C ASN A 195 12.15 11.41 13.29
N GLU A 196 13.39 11.37 12.78
CA GLU A 196 13.64 11.41 11.33
C GLU A 196 13.15 10.17 10.59
N GLN A 197 13.07 9.02 11.29
CA GLN A 197 12.59 7.76 10.75
C GLN A 197 11.48 7.19 11.63
N ILE A 198 10.43 6.68 11.01
CA ILE A 198 9.28 6.09 11.68
C ILE A 198 9.25 4.60 11.36
N SER A 199 9.31 3.76 12.39
CA SER A 199 9.19 2.32 12.27
C SER A 199 7.78 1.87 12.64
N ILE A 200 7.10 1.19 11.71
CA ILE A 200 5.72 0.72 11.88
C ILE A 200 5.69 -0.81 11.75
N PRO A 201 5.27 -1.52 12.80
CA PRO A 201 4.99 -2.95 12.72
C PRO A 201 3.63 -3.21 12.08
N PHE A 202 3.60 -4.19 11.18
CA PHE A 202 2.42 -4.73 10.53
C PHE A 202 2.25 -6.19 10.92
N GLN A 203 1.03 -6.57 11.29
CA GLN A 203 0.64 -7.97 11.37
C GLN A 203 0.17 -8.41 9.98
N CYS A 204 0.78 -9.45 9.45
CA CYS A 204 0.49 -10.01 8.14
C CYS A 204 -0.07 -11.43 8.26
N ILE A 205 -0.95 -11.78 7.33
CA ILE A 205 -1.63 -13.08 7.25
C ILE A 205 -1.38 -13.61 5.85
N GLY A 206 -0.77 -14.80 5.78
CA GLY A 206 -0.43 -15.45 4.54
C GLY A 206 0.70 -14.77 3.79
N VAL A 207 1.58 -15.56 3.18
CA VAL A 207 2.62 -15.07 2.28
C VAL A 207 2.66 -15.90 1.01
N GLU A 208 2.85 -15.22 -0.09
CA GLU A 208 3.01 -15.80 -1.41
C GLU A 208 4.33 -15.28 -2.02
N TYR A 209 5.09 -16.22 -2.58
CA TYR A 209 6.40 -15.95 -3.17
C TYR A 209 6.42 -16.42 -4.62
N ASN A 210 6.69 -15.49 -5.53
CA ASN A 210 6.87 -15.73 -6.96
C ASN A 210 5.73 -16.55 -7.61
N ASP A 211 4.50 -16.41 -7.11
CA ASP A 211 3.35 -17.02 -7.75
C ASP A 211 2.97 -16.18 -8.99
N PRO A 212 2.82 -16.77 -10.18
CA PRO A 212 2.32 -16.06 -11.36
C PRO A 212 0.98 -15.36 -11.12
N ILE A 213 0.15 -15.87 -10.21
CA ILE A 213 -1.12 -15.23 -9.87
C ILE A 213 -0.91 -13.86 -9.21
N SER A 214 0.17 -13.66 -8.46
CA SER A 214 0.48 -12.39 -7.78
C SER A 214 0.59 -11.22 -8.78
N ILE A 215 1.05 -11.49 -10.01
CA ILE A 215 1.12 -10.51 -11.10
C ILE A 215 -0.28 -10.16 -11.61
N GLN A 216 -1.14 -11.17 -11.77
CA GLN A 216 -2.52 -10.96 -12.19
C GLN A 216 -3.31 -10.19 -11.13
N GLU A 217 -3.14 -10.53 -9.85
CA GLU A 217 -3.76 -9.84 -8.72
C GLU A 217 -3.29 -8.38 -8.60
N PHE A 218 -1.99 -8.13 -8.81
CA PHE A 218 -1.45 -6.77 -8.84
C PHE A 218 -2.12 -5.94 -9.94
N ASN A 219 -2.19 -6.48 -11.16
CA ASN A 219 -2.83 -5.79 -12.29
C ASN A 219 -4.35 -5.62 -12.08
N ALA A 220 -5.02 -6.63 -11.54
CA ALA A 220 -6.44 -6.59 -11.23
C ALA A 220 -6.74 -5.51 -10.17
N THR A 221 -5.87 -5.35 -9.18
CA THR A 221 -5.97 -4.29 -8.17
C THR A 221 -5.90 -2.91 -8.81
N VAL A 222 -4.99 -2.70 -9.78
CA VAL A 222 -4.89 -1.44 -10.53
C VAL A 222 -6.16 -1.19 -11.34
N VAL A 223 -6.70 -2.21 -12.01
CA VAL A 223 -7.95 -2.11 -12.79
C VAL A 223 -9.17 -1.86 -11.91
N TYR A 224 -9.21 -2.42 -10.69
CA TYR A 224 -10.31 -2.20 -9.74
C TYR A 224 -10.45 -0.73 -9.33
N PHE A 225 -9.32 -0.05 -9.13
CA PHE A 225 -9.31 1.39 -8.82
C PHE A 225 -9.45 2.26 -10.07
N ASN A 226 -8.85 1.84 -11.17
CA ASN A 226 -8.92 2.53 -12.45
C ASN A 226 -9.42 1.60 -13.56
N PRO A 227 -10.75 1.53 -13.80
CA PRO A 227 -11.32 0.67 -14.84
C PRO A 227 -10.79 0.96 -16.24
N GLU A 228 -10.30 2.18 -16.50
CA GLU A 228 -9.76 2.59 -17.81
C GLU A 228 -8.40 1.91 -18.13
N MET A 229 -7.73 1.33 -17.12
CA MET A 229 -6.47 0.58 -17.26
C MET A 229 -6.68 -0.87 -17.74
N ALA A 230 -7.92 -1.31 -17.93
CA ALA A 230 -8.22 -2.63 -18.50
C ALA A 230 -7.64 -2.78 -19.92
N ASP A 231 -7.31 -4.02 -20.32
CA ASP A 231 -6.64 -4.30 -21.59
C ASP A 231 -7.41 -3.77 -22.82
N ALA A 232 -8.74 -3.70 -22.76
CA ALA A 232 -9.57 -3.21 -23.87
C ALA A 232 -9.47 -1.69 -24.11
N THR A 233 -9.24 -0.90 -23.06
CA THR A 233 -9.30 0.58 -23.10
C THR A 233 -7.95 1.24 -22.93
N ARG A 234 -6.99 0.56 -22.27
CA ARG A 234 -5.70 1.13 -21.89
C ARG A 234 -4.94 1.74 -23.06
N GLU A 235 -4.73 0.99 -24.14
CA GLU A 235 -3.94 1.48 -25.30
C GLU A 235 -4.61 2.67 -26.02
N GLN A 236 -5.92 2.82 -25.85
CA GLN A 236 -6.68 3.92 -26.43
C GLN A 236 -6.54 5.21 -25.61
N LEU A 237 -6.54 5.11 -24.28
CA LEU A 237 -6.58 6.25 -23.36
C LEU A 237 -5.23 6.60 -22.73
N PHE A 238 -4.30 5.66 -22.68
CA PHE A 238 -3.00 5.80 -22.01
C PHE A 238 -1.83 5.59 -22.98
N THR A 239 -0.69 6.17 -22.63
CA THR A 239 0.60 5.99 -23.29
C THR A 239 1.56 5.31 -22.34
N LYS A 240 2.23 4.24 -22.81
CA LYS A 240 3.33 3.58 -22.08
C LYS A 240 4.55 4.50 -22.08
N LEU A 241 5.09 4.77 -20.90
CA LEU A 241 6.31 5.55 -20.75
C LEU A 241 7.55 4.72 -21.06
N THR A 242 8.50 5.33 -21.77
CA THR A 242 9.85 4.78 -21.92
C THR A 242 10.69 5.10 -20.69
N LYS A 243 11.79 4.35 -20.49
CA LYS A 243 12.68 4.53 -19.34
C LYS A 243 13.23 5.95 -19.17
N SER A 244 13.48 6.65 -20.27
CA SER A 244 13.96 8.04 -20.26
C SER A 244 12.87 9.03 -19.81
N GLU A 245 11.61 8.70 -20.08
CA GLU A 245 10.45 9.53 -19.73
C GLU A 245 10.01 9.33 -18.28
N LEU A 246 10.40 8.23 -17.62
CA LEU A 246 10.04 7.98 -16.22
C LEU A 246 10.48 9.10 -15.27
N SER A 247 11.64 9.72 -15.52
CA SER A 247 12.08 10.86 -14.71
C SER A 247 11.28 12.14 -14.98
N LEU A 248 10.72 12.27 -16.18
CA LEU A 248 9.91 13.42 -16.57
C LEU A 248 8.52 13.36 -15.93
N PHE A 249 7.89 12.19 -15.95
CA PHE A 249 6.56 11.95 -15.37
C PHE A 249 6.64 11.49 -13.92
N ASN A 250 7.57 12.04 -13.14
CA ASN A 250 7.74 11.62 -11.75
C ASN A 250 6.44 11.88 -10.95
N TYR A 251 6.07 10.92 -10.10
CA TYR A 251 4.80 10.89 -9.33
C TYR A 251 3.52 10.81 -10.17
N GLN A 252 3.63 10.60 -11.48
CA GLN A 252 2.51 10.49 -12.40
C GLN A 252 2.61 9.17 -13.17
N GLY A 253 1.67 8.27 -12.92
CA GLY A 253 1.57 7.04 -13.69
C GLY A 253 1.00 5.87 -12.91
N TYR A 254 0.30 5.01 -13.63
CA TYR A 254 -0.26 3.77 -13.12
C TYR A 254 0.69 2.62 -13.43
N PRO A 255 1.15 1.85 -12.43
CA PRO A 255 2.01 0.71 -12.65
C PRO A 255 1.21 -0.46 -13.23
N ARG A 256 1.84 -1.25 -14.09
CA ARG A 256 1.33 -2.53 -14.59
C ARG A 256 2.50 -3.47 -14.80
N ILE A 257 2.32 -4.75 -14.54
CA ILE A 257 3.32 -5.78 -14.83
C ILE A 257 2.84 -6.53 -16.08
N ALA A 258 3.62 -6.49 -17.16
CA ALA A 258 3.32 -7.21 -18.39
C ALA A 258 3.59 -8.73 -18.23
N GLU A 259 3.10 -9.53 -19.17
CA GLU A 259 3.27 -11.00 -19.15
C GLU A 259 4.74 -11.44 -19.23
N ASP A 260 5.61 -10.61 -19.81
CA ASP A 260 7.06 -10.81 -19.87
C ASP A 260 7.79 -10.35 -18.59
N ASN A 261 7.03 -9.99 -17.55
CA ASN A 261 7.50 -9.40 -16.30
C ASN A 261 8.12 -8.00 -16.44
N GLU A 262 7.87 -7.28 -17.53
CA GLU A 262 8.24 -5.86 -17.62
C GLU A 262 7.35 -5.03 -16.69
N LEU A 263 7.96 -4.19 -15.84
CA LEU A 263 7.22 -3.19 -15.05
C LEU A 263 6.97 -1.97 -15.92
N GLU A 264 5.75 -1.85 -16.41
CA GLU A 264 5.29 -0.76 -17.25
C GLU A 264 4.67 0.37 -16.42
N TRP A 265 4.85 1.60 -16.90
CA TRP A 265 4.19 2.78 -16.35
C TRP A 265 3.36 3.44 -17.43
N TRP A 266 2.10 3.74 -17.09
CA TRP A 266 1.11 4.27 -18.02
C TRP A 266 0.59 5.63 -17.55
N VAL A 267 0.55 6.60 -18.46
CA VAL A 267 0.03 7.95 -18.19
C VAL A 267 -1.09 8.27 -19.17
N ALA A 268 -2.12 9.00 -18.73
CA ALA A 268 -3.22 9.41 -19.60
C ALA A 268 -2.68 10.25 -20.77
N LYS A 269 -3.20 10.02 -21.98
CA LYS A 269 -2.72 10.69 -23.20
C LYS A 269 -2.78 12.21 -23.11
N ASP A 270 -3.83 12.73 -22.48
CA ASP A 270 -4.02 14.17 -22.28
C ASP A 270 -2.88 14.75 -21.42
N THR A 271 -2.55 14.09 -20.31
CA THR A 271 -1.44 14.49 -19.43
C THR A 271 -0.09 14.34 -20.14
N TYR A 272 0.11 13.25 -20.88
CA TYR A 272 1.34 13.02 -21.64
C TYR A 272 1.60 14.16 -22.64
N GLN A 273 0.59 14.53 -23.42
CA GLN A 273 0.71 15.59 -24.41
C GLN A 273 1.02 16.94 -23.75
N LEU A 274 0.30 17.28 -22.67
CA LEU A 274 0.52 18.53 -21.92
C LEU A 274 1.97 18.64 -21.40
N THR A 275 2.50 17.59 -20.77
CA THR A 275 3.86 17.62 -20.21
C THR A 275 4.93 17.69 -21.29
N ILE A 276 4.74 17.01 -22.42
CA ILE A 276 5.66 17.09 -23.56
C ILE A 276 5.63 18.49 -24.17
N ASP A 277 4.45 19.07 -24.37
CA ASP A 277 4.30 20.42 -24.91
C ASP A 277 4.94 21.47 -23.99
N GLU A 278 4.81 21.31 -22.66
CA GLU A 278 5.50 22.15 -21.67
C GLU A 278 7.02 22.01 -21.75
N GLN A 279 7.55 20.79 -21.91
CA GLN A 279 8.98 20.57 -22.07
C GLN A 279 9.51 21.18 -23.36
N VAL A 280 8.78 21.08 -24.47
CA VAL A 280 9.15 21.72 -25.74
C VAL A 280 9.15 23.24 -25.59
N ALA A 281 8.15 23.81 -24.91
CA ALA A 281 8.09 25.25 -24.63
C ALA A 281 9.25 25.73 -23.74
N ILE A 282 9.69 24.93 -22.77
CA ILE A 282 10.84 25.23 -21.90
C ILE A 282 12.17 25.05 -22.66
N ALA A 283 12.26 24.08 -23.57
CA ALA A 283 13.45 23.79 -24.36
C ALA A 283 13.70 24.78 -25.51
N GLY A 284 12.74 25.66 -25.83
CA GLY A 284 12.95 26.85 -26.65
C GLY A 284 13.31 26.57 -28.12
N VAL A 285 12.35 26.01 -28.85
CA VAL A 285 12.13 26.35 -30.27
C VAL A 285 10.90 27.23 -30.36
#